data_AF-A0A832PU65-F1
#
_entry.id   AF-A0A832PU65-F1
#
_cell.length_a   1.000
_cell.length_b   1.000
_cell.length_c   1.000
_cell.angle_alpha   90.00
_cell.angle_beta   90.00
_cell.angle_gamma   90.00
#
_symmetry.space_group_name_H-M   'P 1'
#
loop_
_entity.id
_entity.type
_entity.pdbx_description
1 polymer ?
#
loop_
_entity_poly.entity_id
_entity_poly.type
_entity_poly.pdbx_seq_one_letter_code
_entity_poly.pdbx_strand_id
1 'polypeptide(L)'
;MDSKGRTTAEPRVRLVLVEVLNRTQIHPYPAQSFPFAHGLDLLEGVQTTWLRIGMDVDPSELAPRLGDEERRVLIKRLKTLSPTHLCLNVEADEELRAELEQMEPAPLVRVLSEGLRESAWFRSFMDWLGCTDAFDRAFPDAVHPLDHILPSYRSENLNFAAEHAQWHIEIAVGRACTWKRQLSENQYFAYVPEVWSWCGCSFCAAADSPLLHTKIAPMETLFRHLKAARALASTPERRLVFNLVGSYPFLHFKEFFNRLLSIHDYPPSQFLFTCRIDEFLRRADELEEMLPAIKAAGHQVAVFSMGIENLSPVENERLNKGITSDQVLKVRQRMASIKARFPDAFDYPPGNLSFILFTPWTTAKDLATNLYEARRIGIDIGGNFLRNRLQLIPGRLVTVLAEADGLLVPDMPDHPFFSGCIRRPDIQELPWRFREPGMEACYAMMRRLSPSTDVPDNDPLLAKVRRAQLHFPIDVLSIADMADLCVAVTRDNPADDLDSLLVGCIRRAFKDVEDEIDARPLSPAMVARVLTRVSDVDETFLWGAKVTSLHVELPWVRMELSSSLGPMSFMLTAARVGQNGIARSKRYLVCTNDEGPAQEHVLLMARRIASILDGVG
;
A
#
# COMPACT_ATOMS: atom_id res chain seq x y z
N MET A 1 8.40 -36.58 -40.21
CA MET A 1 8.22 -37.00 -38.81
C MET A 1 9.56 -36.87 -38.13
N ASP A 2 9.66 -36.06 -37.07
CA ASP A 2 10.85 -36.03 -36.22
C ASP A 2 10.86 -37.25 -35.27
N SER A 3 11.90 -37.39 -34.44
CA SER A 3 12.03 -38.47 -33.46
C SER A 3 10.93 -38.49 -32.38
N LYS A 4 9.95 -37.57 -32.45
CA LYS A 4 8.76 -37.50 -31.59
C LYS A 4 7.44 -37.72 -32.34
N GLY A 5 7.48 -38.10 -33.63
CA GLY A 5 6.28 -38.38 -34.42
C GLY A 5 5.47 -37.15 -34.83
N ARG A 6 6.03 -35.93 -34.76
CA ARG A 6 5.33 -34.72 -35.18
C ARG A 6 5.26 -34.61 -36.71
N THR A 7 4.08 -34.31 -37.22
CA THR A 7 3.84 -33.95 -38.63
C THR A 7 4.56 -32.63 -38.92
N THR A 8 5.23 -32.53 -40.08
CA THR A 8 5.99 -31.34 -40.51
C THR A 8 5.11 -30.25 -41.12
N ALA A 9 3.81 -30.28 -40.83
CA ALA A 9 2.88 -29.24 -41.27
C ALA A 9 3.14 -27.97 -40.46
N GLU A 10 3.12 -26.81 -41.11
CA GLU A 10 3.23 -25.53 -40.40
C GLU A 10 2.13 -25.42 -39.33
N PRO A 11 2.44 -24.89 -38.14
CA PRO A 11 1.45 -24.72 -37.09
C PRO A 11 0.35 -23.77 -37.56
N ARG A 12 -0.91 -24.21 -37.41
CA ARG A 12 -2.09 -23.41 -37.73
C ARG A 12 -2.21 -22.19 -36.79
N VAL A 13 -1.78 -22.34 -35.55
CA VAL A 13 -1.80 -21.30 -34.53
C VAL A 13 -0.37 -21.03 -34.06
N ARG A 14 0.09 -19.79 -34.25
CA ARG A 14 1.32 -19.25 -33.66
C ARG A 14 0.91 -18.22 -32.62
N LEU A 15 0.79 -18.67 -31.37
CA LEU A 15 0.39 -17.86 -30.22
C LEU A 15 1.62 -17.25 -29.57
N VAL A 16 1.68 -15.92 -29.54
CA VAL A 16 2.69 -15.19 -28.77
C VAL A 16 2.04 -14.58 -27.53
N LEU A 17 2.60 -14.86 -26.36
CA LEU A 17 2.22 -14.27 -25.08
C LEU A 17 3.24 -13.18 -24.75
N VAL A 18 2.78 -11.96 -24.47
CA VAL A 18 3.62 -10.82 -24.11
C VAL A 18 3.26 -10.38 -22.72
N GLU A 19 4.17 -10.60 -21.79
CA GLU A 19 4.04 -10.17 -20.41
C GLU A 19 4.84 -8.88 -20.21
N VAL A 20 4.11 -7.81 -19.94
CA VAL A 20 4.66 -6.53 -19.49
C VAL A 20 4.95 -6.63 -18.01
N LEU A 21 6.21 -6.39 -17.64
CA LEU A 21 6.72 -6.45 -16.30
C LEU A 21 7.02 -5.06 -15.75
N ASN A 22 6.68 -4.82 -14.48
CA ASN A 22 7.30 -3.71 -13.74
C ASN A 22 8.60 -4.21 -13.08
N ARG A 23 9.65 -3.38 -13.05
CA ARG A 23 10.92 -3.71 -12.41
C ARG A 23 10.77 -3.99 -10.90
N THR A 24 9.78 -3.37 -10.26
CA THR A 24 9.53 -3.52 -8.82
C THR A 24 8.87 -4.87 -8.47
N GLN A 25 9.09 -5.36 -7.24
CA GLN A 25 8.59 -6.68 -6.78
C GLN A 25 7.06 -6.78 -6.71
N ILE A 26 6.36 -5.63 -6.59
CA ILE A 26 4.91 -5.58 -6.46
C ILE A 26 4.36 -5.41 -7.87
N HIS A 27 4.12 -6.54 -8.52
CA HIS A 27 3.67 -6.57 -9.90
C HIS A 27 2.15 -6.34 -9.99
N PRO A 28 1.67 -5.21 -10.54
CA PRO A 28 0.23 -4.96 -10.66
C PRO A 28 -0.45 -5.76 -11.79
N TYR A 29 0.29 -6.30 -12.76
CA TYR A 29 -0.26 -6.99 -13.96
C TYR A 29 -0.01 -8.51 -13.96
N PRO A 30 -0.67 -9.29 -13.08
CA PRO A 30 -0.39 -10.72 -12.97
C PRO A 30 -0.74 -11.47 -14.26
N ALA A 31 0.15 -12.34 -14.73
CA ALA A 31 -0.06 -13.23 -15.88
C ALA A 31 -0.26 -14.69 -15.46
N GLN A 32 -1.11 -14.95 -14.45
CA GLN A 32 -1.29 -16.30 -13.86
C GLN A 32 -1.70 -17.37 -14.89
N SER A 33 -2.41 -16.98 -15.94
CA SER A 33 -2.91 -17.85 -17.01
C SER A 33 -1.86 -18.18 -18.07
N PHE A 34 -0.82 -17.34 -18.23
CA PHE A 34 0.18 -17.48 -19.29
C PHE A 34 0.94 -18.80 -19.25
N PRO A 35 1.39 -19.33 -18.09
CA PRO A 35 2.04 -20.64 -18.06
C PRO A 35 1.20 -21.76 -18.67
N PHE A 36 -0.13 -21.70 -18.53
CA PHE A 36 -1.04 -22.69 -19.09
C PHE A 36 -1.33 -22.45 -20.55
N ALA A 37 -1.55 -21.20 -20.96
CA ALA A 37 -1.65 -20.85 -22.37
C ALA A 37 -0.38 -21.27 -23.13
N HIS A 38 0.79 -21.11 -22.52
CA HIS A 38 2.07 -21.54 -23.08
C HIS A 38 2.20 -23.06 -23.16
N GLY A 39 1.63 -23.80 -22.19
CA GLY A 39 1.57 -25.26 -22.19
C GLY A 39 0.63 -25.89 -23.24
N LEU A 40 -0.04 -25.07 -24.08
CA LEU A 40 -0.85 -25.55 -25.19
C LEU A 40 -0.03 -26.07 -26.39
N ASP A 41 1.30 -25.99 -26.36
CA ASP A 41 2.20 -26.54 -27.39
C ASP A 41 2.09 -28.07 -27.57
N LEU A 42 1.37 -28.73 -26.66
CA LEU A 42 0.98 -30.13 -26.74
C LEU A 42 -0.19 -30.38 -27.71
N LEU A 43 -0.99 -29.36 -28.03
CA LEU A 43 -2.07 -29.48 -29.00
C LEU A 43 -1.52 -29.46 -30.43
N GLU A 44 -1.99 -30.39 -31.25
CA GLU A 44 -1.60 -30.47 -32.65
C GLU A 44 -1.93 -29.15 -33.38
N GLY A 45 -0.93 -28.60 -34.08
CA GLY A 45 -1.09 -27.35 -34.84
C GLY A 45 -0.98 -26.07 -34.01
N VAL A 46 -0.65 -26.14 -32.72
CA VAL A 46 -0.41 -24.97 -31.85
C VAL A 46 1.08 -24.85 -31.53
N GLN A 47 1.64 -23.68 -31.79
CA GLN A 47 2.96 -23.28 -31.33
C GLN A 47 2.81 -22.06 -30.44
N THR A 48 3.47 -22.09 -29.28
CA THR A 48 3.42 -21.01 -28.29
C THR A 48 4.81 -20.38 -28.11
N THR A 49 4.85 -19.09 -27.79
CA THR A 49 6.08 -18.39 -27.40
C THR A 49 5.73 -17.34 -26.35
N TRP A 50 6.49 -17.26 -25.27
CA TRP A 50 6.29 -16.28 -24.21
C TRP A 50 7.44 -15.27 -24.17
N LEU A 51 7.13 -14.02 -24.44
CA LEU A 51 8.03 -12.87 -24.39
C LEU A 51 7.75 -12.04 -23.14
N ARG A 52 8.79 -11.51 -22.51
CA ARG A 52 8.70 -10.62 -21.35
C ARG A 52 9.40 -9.31 -21.65
N ILE A 53 8.75 -8.21 -21.32
CA ILE A 53 9.28 -6.86 -21.51
C ILE A 53 9.13 -6.06 -20.22
N GLY A 54 10.23 -5.55 -19.69
CA GLY A 54 10.25 -4.82 -18.43
C GLY A 54 10.11 -3.32 -18.66
N MET A 55 9.43 -2.66 -17.73
CA MET A 55 9.21 -1.22 -17.69
C MET A 55 9.58 -0.67 -16.32
N ASP A 56 9.85 0.63 -16.26
CA ASP A 56 10.04 1.39 -15.02
C ASP A 56 8.89 2.40 -14.88
N VAL A 57 7.72 1.89 -14.51
CA VAL A 57 6.48 2.68 -14.35
C VAL A 57 6.06 2.72 -12.89
N ASP A 58 5.30 3.74 -12.51
CA ASP A 58 4.71 3.78 -11.17
C ASP A 58 3.77 2.56 -11.00
N PRO A 59 3.91 1.72 -9.95
CA PRO A 59 3.05 0.56 -9.74
C PRO A 59 1.54 0.87 -9.59
N SER A 60 1.17 2.14 -9.39
CA SER A 60 -0.22 2.59 -9.42
C SER A 60 -0.83 2.70 -10.83
N GLU A 61 0.00 2.76 -11.87
CA GLU A 61 -0.46 2.84 -13.26
C GLU A 61 -0.97 1.47 -13.73
N LEU A 62 -2.28 1.25 -13.71
CA LEU A 62 -2.87 -0.07 -14.07
C LEU A 62 -2.87 -0.36 -15.59
N ALA A 63 -2.61 0.64 -16.43
CA ALA A 63 -2.59 0.52 -17.89
C ALA A 63 -1.30 1.18 -18.44
N PRO A 64 -0.13 0.58 -18.20
CA PRO A 64 1.15 1.20 -18.51
C PRO A 64 1.36 1.29 -20.02
N ARG A 65 1.91 2.42 -20.48
CA ARG A 65 2.25 2.63 -21.89
C ARG A 65 3.69 2.23 -22.20
N LEU A 66 3.89 1.31 -23.15
CA LEU A 66 5.24 0.95 -23.61
C LEU A 66 5.96 2.19 -24.16
N GLY A 67 7.17 2.45 -23.68
CA GLY A 67 8.05 3.45 -24.27
C GLY A 67 8.44 3.10 -25.71
N ASP A 68 8.91 4.11 -26.45
CA ASP A 68 9.28 3.96 -27.86
C ASP A 68 10.33 2.87 -28.11
N GLU A 69 11.27 2.69 -27.18
CA GLU A 69 12.30 1.65 -27.27
C GLU A 69 11.72 0.27 -27.03
N GLU A 70 10.96 0.09 -25.95
CA GLU A 70 10.27 -1.16 -25.61
C GLU A 70 9.37 -1.61 -26.77
N ARG A 71 8.54 -0.69 -27.29
CA ARG A 71 7.63 -0.96 -28.41
C ARG A 71 8.39 -1.39 -29.65
N ARG A 72 9.47 -0.70 -30.03
CA ARG A 72 10.31 -1.04 -31.19
C ARG A 72 10.93 -2.43 -31.07
N VAL A 73 11.45 -2.78 -29.89
CA VAL A 73 12.03 -4.11 -29.62
C VAL A 73 10.96 -5.19 -29.73
N LEU A 74 9.79 -4.97 -29.11
CA LEU A 74 8.67 -5.90 -29.17
C LEU A 74 8.22 -6.14 -30.62
N ILE A 75 7.96 -5.08 -31.39
CA ILE A 75 7.47 -5.18 -32.76
C ILE A 75 8.48 -5.86 -33.67
N LYS A 76 9.78 -5.57 -33.51
CA LYS A 76 10.85 -6.29 -34.24
C LYS A 76 10.80 -7.80 -33.96
N ARG A 77 10.60 -8.19 -32.69
CA ARG A 77 10.51 -9.60 -32.32
C ARG A 77 9.24 -10.25 -32.88
N LEU A 78 8.09 -9.58 -32.77
CA LEU A 78 6.81 -10.06 -33.29
C LEU A 78 6.86 -10.27 -34.82
N LYS A 79 7.49 -9.37 -35.58
CA LYS A 79 7.70 -9.56 -37.03
C LYS A 79 8.48 -10.83 -37.36
N THR A 80 9.47 -11.19 -36.53
CA THR A 80 10.28 -12.41 -36.70
C THR A 80 9.48 -13.67 -36.39
N LEU A 81 8.56 -13.62 -35.42
CA LEU A 81 7.73 -14.75 -35.02
C LEU A 81 6.49 -14.92 -35.90
N SER A 82 6.07 -13.84 -36.58
CA SER A 82 4.87 -13.78 -37.43
C SER A 82 3.62 -14.41 -36.77
N PRO A 83 3.22 -13.94 -35.57
CA PRO A 83 2.13 -14.52 -34.81
C PRO A 83 0.82 -14.50 -35.60
N THR A 84 0.00 -15.54 -35.42
CA THR A 84 -1.41 -15.47 -35.82
C THR A 84 -2.27 -14.93 -34.69
N HIS A 85 -1.82 -15.13 -33.44
CA HIS A 85 -2.50 -14.71 -32.22
C HIS A 85 -1.49 -14.08 -31.26
N LEU A 86 -1.88 -12.97 -30.63
CA LEU A 86 -1.10 -12.23 -29.65
C LEU A 86 -1.91 -12.03 -28.38
N CYS A 87 -1.36 -12.42 -27.23
CA CYS A 87 -1.94 -12.12 -25.93
C CYS A 87 -1.06 -11.19 -25.12
N LEU A 88 -1.68 -10.20 -24.47
CA LEU A 88 -1.02 -9.25 -23.57
C LEU A 88 -1.62 -9.38 -22.17
N ASN A 89 -0.82 -9.18 -21.12
CA ASN A 89 -1.34 -9.08 -19.74
C ASN A 89 -1.83 -7.67 -19.38
N VAL A 90 -1.59 -6.69 -20.25
CA VAL A 90 -2.09 -5.31 -20.15
C VAL A 90 -2.70 -4.87 -21.48
N GLU A 91 -3.57 -3.85 -21.45
CA GLU A 91 -4.14 -3.30 -22.68
C GLU A 91 -3.07 -2.66 -23.58
N ALA A 92 -3.18 -2.87 -24.89
CA ALA A 92 -2.35 -2.19 -25.86
C ALA A 92 -2.83 -0.73 -26.02
N ASP A 93 -1.90 0.21 -25.85
CA ASP A 93 -2.15 1.61 -26.16
C ASP A 93 -2.33 1.85 -27.67
N GLU A 94 -2.75 3.06 -28.04
CA GLU A 94 -3.10 3.39 -29.43
C GLU A 94 -1.92 3.19 -30.40
N GLU A 95 -0.71 3.53 -29.96
CA GLU A 95 0.51 3.42 -30.77
C GLU A 95 0.88 1.96 -31.02
N LEU A 96 0.89 1.12 -29.97
CA LEU A 96 1.14 -0.31 -30.12
C LEU A 96 0.05 -0.96 -30.99
N ARG A 97 -1.21 -0.59 -30.80
CA ARG A 97 -2.33 -1.12 -31.59
C ARG A 97 -2.17 -0.82 -33.07
N ALA A 98 -1.85 0.44 -33.41
CA ALA A 98 -1.62 0.84 -34.80
C ALA A 98 -0.45 0.08 -35.44
N GLU A 99 0.64 -0.16 -34.70
CA GLU A 99 1.77 -0.95 -35.22
C GLU A 99 1.42 -2.43 -35.42
N LEU A 100 0.59 -3.02 -34.55
CA LEU A 100 0.12 -4.40 -34.68
C LEU A 100 -0.82 -4.57 -35.88
N GLU A 101 -1.72 -3.60 -36.13
CA GLU A 101 -2.64 -3.60 -37.27
C GLU A 101 -1.92 -3.48 -38.62
N GLN A 102 -0.73 -2.87 -38.65
CA GLN A 102 0.11 -2.73 -39.84
C GLN A 102 0.97 -3.97 -40.14
N MET A 103 0.95 -5.00 -39.28
CA MET A 103 1.66 -6.24 -39.56
C MET A 103 0.96 -7.04 -40.67
N GLU A 104 1.72 -7.80 -41.45
CA GLU A 104 1.18 -8.67 -42.50
C GLU A 104 1.57 -10.15 -42.28
N PRO A 105 0.61 -11.04 -41.96
CA PRO A 105 -0.76 -10.73 -41.54
C PRO A 105 -0.81 -10.08 -40.16
N ALA A 106 -1.83 -9.27 -39.91
CA ALA A 106 -2.07 -8.69 -38.59
C ALA A 106 -2.52 -9.80 -37.62
N PRO A 107 -1.91 -9.93 -36.43
CA PRO A 107 -2.33 -10.93 -35.46
C PRO A 107 -3.68 -10.57 -34.86
N LEU A 108 -4.45 -11.60 -34.49
CA LEU A 108 -5.57 -11.40 -33.57
C LEU A 108 -5.00 -11.05 -32.20
N VAL A 109 -5.44 -9.94 -31.61
CA VAL A 109 -4.94 -9.45 -30.32
C VAL A 109 -6.00 -9.66 -29.23
N ARG A 110 -5.59 -10.16 -28.07
CA ARG A 110 -6.43 -10.28 -26.88
C ARG A 110 -5.66 -9.88 -25.63
N VAL A 111 -6.34 -9.25 -24.69
CA VAL A 111 -5.82 -9.06 -23.32
C VAL A 111 -6.26 -10.25 -22.48
N LEU A 112 -5.32 -10.86 -21.78
CA LEU A 112 -5.54 -12.00 -20.90
C LEU A 112 -4.95 -11.66 -19.52
N SER A 113 -5.75 -10.96 -18.72
CA SER A 113 -5.41 -10.53 -17.36
C SER A 113 -6.22 -11.27 -16.29
N GLU A 114 -7.06 -12.23 -16.69
CA GLU A 114 -7.92 -13.00 -15.80
C GLU A 114 -7.09 -13.97 -14.94
N GLY A 115 -7.46 -14.09 -13.66
CA GLY A 115 -6.87 -15.05 -12.75
C GLY A 115 -7.34 -16.48 -13.05
N LEU A 116 -6.57 -17.49 -12.62
CA LEU A 116 -6.87 -18.91 -12.87
C LEU A 116 -8.20 -19.40 -12.31
N ARG A 117 -8.77 -18.65 -11.35
CA ARG A 117 -10.00 -18.99 -10.61
C ARG A 117 -11.28 -18.74 -11.40
N GLU A 118 -11.20 -17.95 -12.46
CA GLU A 118 -12.30 -17.73 -13.37
C GLU A 118 -12.23 -18.83 -14.44
N SER A 119 -13.13 -19.81 -14.47
CA SER A 119 -13.05 -20.90 -15.46
C SER A 119 -13.57 -20.51 -16.85
N ALA A 120 -14.38 -19.44 -16.91
CA ALA A 120 -15.05 -19.00 -18.14
C ALA A 120 -14.07 -18.45 -19.19
N TRP A 121 -12.93 -17.87 -18.78
CA TRP A 121 -11.99 -17.28 -19.73
C TRP A 121 -11.43 -18.33 -20.69
N PHE A 122 -11.21 -19.57 -20.23
CA PHE A 122 -10.48 -20.54 -21.04
C PHE A 122 -11.28 -21.08 -22.21
N ARG A 123 -12.57 -21.39 -22.05
CA ARG A 123 -13.38 -21.82 -23.22
C ARG A 123 -13.43 -20.72 -24.26
N SER A 124 -13.70 -19.47 -23.84
CA SER A 124 -13.62 -18.29 -24.69
C SER A 124 -12.23 -18.14 -25.35
N PHE A 125 -11.16 -18.48 -24.63
CA PHE A 125 -9.80 -18.43 -25.14
C PHE A 125 -9.55 -19.49 -26.21
N MET A 126 -10.00 -20.72 -26.01
CA MET A 126 -9.89 -21.80 -27.00
C MET A 126 -10.74 -21.53 -28.25
N ASP A 127 -11.93 -20.96 -28.08
CA ASP A 127 -12.79 -20.53 -29.18
C ASP A 127 -12.10 -19.44 -30.00
N TRP A 128 -11.49 -18.45 -29.33
CA TRP A 128 -10.72 -17.38 -29.97
C TRP A 128 -9.50 -17.91 -30.75
N LEU A 129 -8.81 -18.92 -30.22
CA LEU A 129 -7.72 -19.61 -30.93
C LEU A 129 -8.21 -20.49 -32.10
N GLY A 130 -9.52 -20.78 -32.18
CA GLY A 130 -10.06 -21.76 -33.11
C GLY A 130 -9.62 -23.20 -32.80
N CYS A 131 -9.33 -23.50 -31.53
CA CYS A 131 -8.76 -24.77 -31.08
C CYS A 131 -9.71 -25.62 -30.21
N THR A 132 -10.96 -25.19 -30.00
CA THR A 132 -11.92 -25.89 -29.12
C THR A 132 -12.11 -27.36 -29.49
N ASP A 133 -12.36 -27.67 -30.77
CA ASP A 133 -12.52 -29.08 -31.19
C ASP A 133 -11.25 -29.91 -31.00
N ALA A 134 -10.07 -29.30 -31.21
CA ALA A 134 -8.79 -29.99 -31.00
C ALA A 134 -8.55 -30.27 -29.52
N PHE A 135 -8.90 -29.32 -28.65
CA PHE A 135 -8.84 -29.46 -27.21
C PHE A 135 -9.81 -30.53 -26.72
N ASP A 136 -11.08 -30.47 -27.11
CA ASP A 136 -12.11 -31.43 -26.69
C ASP A 136 -11.79 -32.85 -27.17
N ARG A 137 -11.17 -33.02 -28.36
CA ARG A 137 -10.66 -34.33 -28.81
C ARG A 137 -9.46 -34.81 -28.00
N ALA A 138 -8.52 -33.92 -27.68
CA ALA A 138 -7.33 -34.29 -26.91
C ALA A 138 -7.65 -34.59 -25.45
N PHE A 139 -8.65 -33.90 -24.89
CA PHE A 139 -9.00 -33.95 -23.47
C PHE A 139 -10.53 -34.00 -23.27
N PRO A 140 -11.21 -35.07 -23.71
CA PRO A 140 -12.68 -35.15 -23.69
C PRO A 140 -13.28 -35.10 -22.28
N ASP A 141 -12.48 -35.42 -21.27
CA ASP A 141 -12.89 -35.42 -19.86
C ASP A 141 -12.47 -34.14 -19.11
N ALA A 142 -11.85 -33.15 -19.76
CA ALA A 142 -11.41 -31.93 -19.10
C ALA A 142 -12.62 -31.09 -18.66
N VAL A 143 -12.73 -30.85 -17.35
CA VAL A 143 -13.72 -29.92 -16.79
C VAL A 143 -13.08 -28.54 -16.60
N HIS A 144 -11.75 -28.52 -16.45
CA HIS A 144 -10.94 -27.33 -16.32
C HIS A 144 -9.61 -27.46 -17.09
N PRO A 145 -9.00 -26.36 -17.56
CA PRO A 145 -7.71 -26.39 -18.28
C PRO A 145 -6.58 -27.03 -17.49
N LEU A 146 -6.61 -26.77 -16.18
CA LEU A 146 -5.64 -27.29 -15.22
C LEU A 146 -5.63 -28.83 -15.15
N ASP A 147 -6.72 -29.49 -15.54
CA ASP A 147 -6.87 -30.94 -15.44
C ASP A 147 -5.80 -31.68 -16.23
N HIS A 148 -5.45 -31.17 -17.42
CA HIS A 148 -4.57 -31.85 -18.37
C HIS A 148 -3.39 -31.02 -18.86
N ILE A 149 -3.46 -29.70 -18.79
CA ILE A 149 -2.37 -28.84 -19.25
C ILE A 149 -1.32 -28.72 -18.14
N LEU A 150 -0.07 -29.08 -18.48
CA LEU A 150 1.07 -28.77 -17.63
C LEU A 150 1.52 -27.34 -17.91
N PRO A 151 1.71 -26.50 -16.87
CA PRO A 151 2.20 -25.14 -17.09
C PRO A 151 3.63 -25.18 -17.63
N SER A 152 3.99 -24.19 -18.45
CA SER A 152 5.34 -23.99 -18.98
C SER A 152 5.80 -22.58 -18.71
N TYR A 153 6.85 -22.44 -17.90
CA TYR A 153 7.40 -21.15 -17.48
C TYR A 153 8.58 -20.65 -18.33
N ARG A 154 8.88 -21.32 -19.44
CA ARG A 154 9.96 -20.87 -20.33
C ARG A 154 9.52 -19.59 -21.01
N SER A 155 10.38 -18.59 -20.96
CA SER A 155 10.12 -17.28 -21.55
C SER A 155 11.41 -16.63 -22.01
N GLU A 156 11.28 -15.67 -22.93
CA GLU A 156 12.35 -14.87 -23.49
C GLU A 156 12.25 -13.44 -22.95
N ASN A 157 13.34 -12.91 -22.38
CA ASN A 157 13.41 -11.52 -21.94
C ASN A 157 13.85 -10.64 -23.12
N LEU A 158 13.07 -9.60 -23.41
CA LEU A 158 13.32 -8.71 -24.53
C LEU A 158 14.24 -7.54 -24.19
N ASN A 159 14.34 -7.17 -22.91
CA ASN A 159 15.17 -6.05 -22.47
C ASN A 159 15.80 -6.30 -21.09
N PHE A 160 16.73 -5.41 -20.72
CA PHE A 160 17.45 -5.46 -19.46
C PHE A 160 16.51 -5.43 -18.25
N ALA A 161 15.45 -4.63 -18.31
CA ALA A 161 14.47 -4.53 -17.23
C ALA A 161 13.75 -5.88 -16.98
N ALA A 162 13.33 -6.61 -18.01
CA ALA A 162 12.73 -7.94 -17.87
C ALA A 162 13.71 -8.98 -17.31
N GLU A 163 14.99 -8.90 -17.69
CA GLU A 163 16.02 -9.80 -17.19
C GLU A 163 16.25 -9.67 -15.68
N HIS A 164 16.24 -8.42 -15.21
CA HIS A 164 16.50 -8.04 -13.82
C HIS A 164 15.22 -7.90 -12.98
N ALA A 165 14.04 -8.02 -13.59
CA ALA A 165 12.78 -8.02 -12.87
C ALA A 165 12.77 -9.18 -11.86
N GLN A 166 12.42 -8.87 -10.61
CA GLN A 166 12.26 -9.86 -9.56
C GLN A 166 10.88 -10.50 -9.66
N TRP A 167 10.70 -11.35 -10.67
CA TRP A 167 9.46 -12.09 -10.86
C TRP A 167 9.37 -13.27 -9.88
N HIS A 168 8.18 -13.47 -9.32
CA HIS A 168 7.80 -14.66 -8.58
C HIS A 168 6.81 -15.49 -9.40
N ILE A 169 6.86 -16.80 -9.21
CA ILE A 169 5.88 -17.73 -9.78
C ILE A 169 4.64 -17.71 -8.89
N GLU A 170 3.58 -17.09 -9.36
CA GLU A 170 2.33 -17.02 -8.62
C GLU A 170 1.52 -18.31 -8.79
N ILE A 171 1.11 -18.92 -7.66
CA ILE A 171 0.33 -20.16 -7.62
C ILE A 171 -0.87 -19.93 -6.72
N ALA A 172 -2.07 -19.90 -7.33
CA ALA A 172 -3.33 -19.77 -6.61
C ALA A 172 -4.08 -21.10 -6.62
N VAL A 173 -4.18 -21.75 -5.46
CA VAL A 173 -4.88 -23.05 -5.31
C VAL A 173 -5.83 -23.04 -4.12
N GLY A 174 -6.89 -23.86 -4.19
CA GLY A 174 -7.88 -23.98 -3.12
C GLY A 174 -8.66 -22.69 -2.84
N ARG A 175 -9.17 -22.53 -1.62
CA ARG A 175 -9.89 -21.31 -1.20
C ARG A 175 -8.92 -20.15 -1.01
N ALA A 176 -9.31 -18.95 -1.48
CA ALA A 176 -8.50 -17.74 -1.28
C ALA A 176 -8.51 -17.32 0.18
N CYS A 177 -9.68 -17.43 0.82
CA CYS A 177 -9.87 -17.11 2.23
C CYS A 177 -10.80 -18.16 2.86
N THR A 178 -10.56 -18.50 4.12
CA THR A 178 -11.42 -19.42 4.89
C THR A 178 -12.36 -18.70 5.85
N TRP A 179 -12.23 -17.38 5.98
CA TRP A 179 -13.05 -16.56 6.85
C TRP A 179 -14.49 -16.44 6.32
N LYS A 180 -15.47 -16.85 7.12
CA LYS A 180 -16.89 -16.95 6.75
C LYS A 180 -17.85 -16.42 7.82
N ARG A 181 -17.43 -15.43 8.60
CA ARG A 181 -18.36 -14.78 9.55
C ARG A 181 -19.51 -14.14 8.78
N GLN A 182 -20.75 -14.43 9.17
CA GLN A 182 -21.94 -13.87 8.52
C GLN A 182 -22.05 -12.37 8.83
N LEU A 183 -22.54 -11.59 7.86
CA LEU A 183 -22.85 -10.17 8.11
C LEU A 183 -24.18 -9.94 8.82
N SER A 184 -25.12 -10.89 8.74
CA SER A 184 -26.38 -10.86 9.50
C SER A 184 -26.14 -10.75 11.01
N GLU A 185 -25.03 -11.29 11.50
CA GLU A 185 -24.61 -11.26 12.91
C GLU A 185 -23.84 -9.98 13.28
N ASN A 186 -23.56 -9.11 12.30
CA ASN A 186 -22.78 -7.89 12.48
C ASN A 186 -23.72 -6.68 12.63
N GLN A 187 -23.62 -5.99 13.77
CA GLN A 187 -24.52 -4.88 14.12
C GLN A 187 -24.53 -3.74 13.09
N TYR A 188 -23.43 -3.50 12.36
CA TYR A 188 -23.35 -2.44 11.36
C TYR A 188 -24.15 -2.75 10.10
N PHE A 189 -24.50 -4.02 9.88
CA PHE A 189 -25.24 -4.48 8.69
C PHE A 189 -26.67 -4.91 9.03
N ALA A 190 -27.09 -4.79 10.30
CA ALA A 190 -28.39 -5.26 10.77
C ALA A 190 -29.57 -4.59 10.04
N TYR A 191 -29.40 -3.36 9.55
CA TYR A 191 -30.42 -2.59 8.81
C TYR A 191 -30.30 -2.68 7.29
N VAL A 192 -29.41 -3.54 6.76
CA VAL A 192 -29.19 -3.74 5.33
C VAL A 192 -29.52 -5.21 4.97
N PRO A 193 -30.80 -5.58 4.83
CA PRO A 193 -31.23 -6.98 4.69
C PRO A 193 -30.63 -7.71 3.48
N GLU A 194 -30.27 -6.98 2.42
CA GLU A 194 -29.70 -7.48 1.16
C GLU A 194 -28.37 -8.21 1.37
N VAL A 195 -27.69 -7.97 2.51
CA VAL A 195 -26.35 -8.50 2.79
C VAL A 195 -26.35 -9.68 3.76
N TRP A 196 -27.50 -10.11 4.27
CA TRP A 196 -27.58 -11.13 5.33
C TRP A 196 -27.09 -12.52 4.91
N SER A 197 -27.18 -12.87 3.63
CA SER A 197 -26.67 -14.14 3.11
C SER A 197 -25.15 -14.16 2.90
N TRP A 198 -24.49 -13.02 3.04
CA TRP A 198 -23.08 -12.88 2.73
C TRP A 198 -22.19 -13.18 3.93
N CYS A 199 -20.93 -13.54 3.65
CA CYS A 199 -19.96 -13.89 4.67
C CYS A 199 -18.54 -13.42 4.33
N GLY A 200 -17.68 -13.35 5.34
CA GLY A 200 -16.29 -12.93 5.16
C GLY A 200 -16.09 -11.43 5.37
N CYS A 201 -14.97 -10.87 4.92
CA CYS A 201 -14.69 -9.44 5.09
C CYS A 201 -15.59 -8.61 4.17
N SER A 202 -16.18 -7.53 4.68
CA SER A 202 -17.23 -6.76 3.97
C SER A 202 -16.75 -6.06 2.69
N PHE A 203 -15.44 -5.90 2.51
CA PHE A 203 -14.81 -5.23 1.38
C PHE A 203 -14.18 -6.20 0.36
N CYS A 204 -14.06 -7.49 0.68
CA CYS A 204 -13.20 -8.42 -0.05
C CYS A 204 -14.00 -9.39 -0.94
N ALA A 205 -13.45 -9.71 -2.11
CA ALA A 205 -14.00 -10.73 -3.02
C ALA A 205 -13.63 -12.17 -2.66
N ALA A 206 -12.65 -12.35 -1.78
CA ALA A 206 -11.98 -13.64 -1.57
C ALA A 206 -12.88 -14.70 -0.93
N ALA A 207 -13.86 -14.29 -0.12
CA ALA A 207 -14.79 -15.20 0.54
C ALA A 207 -15.80 -15.81 -0.45
N ASP A 208 -16.24 -15.00 -1.43
CA ASP A 208 -17.20 -15.38 -2.46
C ASP A 208 -16.55 -16.00 -3.70
N SER A 209 -15.21 -15.98 -3.76
CA SER A 209 -14.46 -16.54 -4.88
C SER A 209 -14.80 -18.03 -5.03
N PRO A 210 -15.30 -18.46 -6.22
CA PRO A 210 -15.63 -19.85 -6.44
C PRO A 210 -14.39 -20.72 -6.25
N LEU A 211 -14.62 -21.95 -5.81
CA LEU A 211 -13.58 -22.96 -5.88
C LEU A 211 -13.26 -23.21 -7.35
N LEU A 212 -11.97 -23.41 -7.65
CA LEU A 212 -11.55 -23.94 -8.94
C LEU A 212 -12.32 -25.24 -9.21
N HIS A 213 -13.12 -25.26 -10.28
CA HIS A 213 -13.88 -26.44 -10.70
C HIS A 213 -12.96 -27.43 -11.46
N THR A 214 -11.90 -27.89 -10.81
CA THR A 214 -10.92 -28.85 -11.35
C THR A 214 -11.10 -30.23 -10.73
N LYS A 215 -10.75 -31.28 -11.48
CA LYS A 215 -10.68 -32.67 -10.98
C LYS A 215 -9.44 -32.93 -10.11
N ILE A 216 -8.48 -32.00 -10.09
CA ILE A 216 -7.22 -32.16 -9.38
C ILE A 216 -7.31 -31.55 -7.99
N ALA A 217 -6.83 -32.31 -6.99
CA ALA A 217 -6.72 -31.79 -5.63
C ALA A 217 -5.81 -30.54 -5.60
N PRO A 218 -6.14 -29.49 -4.83
CA PRO A 218 -5.34 -28.26 -4.80
C PRO A 218 -3.84 -28.44 -4.54
N MET A 219 -3.48 -29.37 -3.63
CA MET A 219 -2.07 -29.71 -3.38
C MET A 219 -1.39 -30.31 -4.61
N GLU A 220 -2.09 -31.16 -5.37
CA GLU A 220 -1.52 -31.73 -6.59
C GLU A 220 -1.33 -30.67 -7.68
N THR A 221 -2.25 -29.71 -7.82
CA THR A 221 -2.06 -28.55 -8.70
C THR A 221 -0.80 -27.77 -8.33
N LEU A 222 -0.58 -27.52 -7.04
CA LEU A 222 0.63 -26.84 -6.55
C LEU A 222 1.91 -27.60 -6.97
N PHE A 223 1.96 -28.92 -6.77
CA PHE A 223 3.13 -29.72 -7.14
C PHE A 223 3.35 -29.82 -8.65
N ARG A 224 2.29 -29.73 -9.48
CA ARG A 224 2.44 -29.59 -10.94
C ARG A 224 3.17 -28.31 -11.32
N HIS A 225 2.83 -27.18 -10.68
CA HIS A 225 3.56 -25.92 -10.88
C HIS A 225 5.03 -26.04 -10.46
N LEU A 226 5.31 -26.61 -9.28
CA LEU A 226 6.68 -26.80 -8.80
C LEU A 226 7.52 -27.67 -9.75
N LYS A 227 6.93 -28.75 -10.27
CA LYS A 227 7.59 -29.63 -11.24
C LYS A 227 7.89 -28.90 -12.55
N ALA A 228 6.97 -28.10 -13.05
CA ALA A 228 7.17 -27.30 -14.27
C ALA A 228 8.25 -26.23 -14.07
N ALA A 229 8.22 -25.52 -12.94
CA ALA A 229 9.16 -24.47 -12.59
C ALA A 229 10.59 -24.98 -12.41
N ARG A 230 10.78 -26.25 -12.04
CA ARG A 230 12.10 -26.87 -11.87
C ARG A 230 12.97 -26.75 -13.14
N ALA A 231 12.37 -26.71 -14.33
CA ALA A 231 13.11 -26.52 -15.58
C ALA A 231 13.84 -25.17 -15.68
N LEU A 232 13.48 -24.19 -14.84
CA LEU A 232 14.12 -22.87 -14.77
C LEU A 232 15.36 -22.84 -13.88
N ALA A 233 15.54 -23.84 -13.02
CA ALA A 233 16.61 -23.88 -12.02
C ALA A 233 18.01 -24.15 -12.59
N SER A 234 18.19 -24.07 -13.90
CA SER A 234 19.47 -24.28 -14.59
C SER A 234 20.46 -23.11 -14.42
N THR A 235 20.06 -22.02 -13.75
CA THR A 235 20.94 -20.89 -13.44
C THR A 235 21.31 -20.91 -11.95
N PRO A 236 22.57 -21.26 -11.57
CA PRO A 236 22.98 -21.46 -10.17
C PRO A 236 22.77 -20.24 -9.25
N GLU A 237 22.67 -19.04 -9.83
CA GLU A 237 22.61 -17.78 -9.10
C GLU A 237 21.17 -17.35 -8.75
N ARG A 238 20.14 -18.01 -9.29
CA ARG A 238 18.74 -17.57 -9.14
C ARG A 238 17.91 -18.58 -8.35
N ARG A 239 17.63 -18.26 -7.08
CA ARG A 239 16.64 -18.99 -6.27
C ARG A 239 15.25 -18.85 -6.90
N LEU A 240 14.52 -19.97 -7.02
CA LEU A 240 13.12 -19.90 -7.45
C LEU A 240 12.27 -19.26 -6.35
N VAL A 241 11.44 -18.28 -6.69
CA VAL A 241 10.54 -17.61 -5.76
C VAL A 241 9.11 -17.92 -6.14
N PHE A 242 8.33 -18.47 -5.21
CA PHE A 242 6.93 -18.83 -5.41
C PHE A 242 6.04 -17.95 -4.54
N ASN A 243 5.07 -17.26 -5.16
CA ASN A 243 4.00 -16.57 -4.44
C ASN A 243 2.78 -17.48 -4.31
N LEU A 244 2.59 -18.05 -3.13
CA LEU A 244 1.51 -18.99 -2.83
C LEU A 244 0.27 -18.21 -2.35
N VAL A 245 -0.67 -17.99 -3.28
CA VAL A 245 -1.80 -17.09 -3.09
C VAL A 245 -3.00 -17.79 -2.45
N GLY A 246 -3.47 -17.21 -1.35
CA GLY A 246 -4.64 -17.64 -0.60
C GLY A 246 -4.31 -18.46 0.65
N SER A 247 -5.32 -18.73 1.47
CA SER A 247 -5.16 -19.42 2.76
C SER A 247 -4.78 -20.91 2.63
N TYR A 248 -5.13 -21.58 1.53
CA TYR A 248 -4.99 -23.04 1.43
C TYR A 248 -3.54 -23.54 1.61
N PRO A 249 -2.52 -23.02 0.89
CA PRO A 249 -1.15 -23.49 1.05
C PRO A 249 -0.62 -23.33 2.48
N PHE A 250 -0.94 -22.22 3.13
CA PHE A 250 -0.50 -21.95 4.50
C PHE A 250 -1.23 -22.84 5.52
N LEU A 251 -2.53 -23.10 5.34
CA LEU A 251 -3.28 -23.99 6.23
C LEU A 251 -2.87 -25.47 6.12
N HIS A 252 -2.24 -25.84 5.01
CA HIS A 252 -1.69 -27.17 4.72
C HIS A 252 -0.14 -27.18 4.74
N PHE A 253 0.47 -26.23 5.45
CA PHE A 253 1.91 -26.00 5.45
C PHE A 253 2.75 -27.26 5.74
N LYS A 254 2.38 -28.05 6.77
CA LYS A 254 3.10 -29.27 7.14
C LYS A 254 3.05 -30.35 6.04
N GLU A 255 1.87 -30.55 5.45
CA GLU A 255 1.68 -31.46 4.31
C GLU A 255 2.52 -31.03 3.11
N PHE A 256 2.47 -29.73 2.78
CA PHE A 256 3.23 -29.13 1.70
C PHE A 256 4.73 -29.37 1.85
N PHE A 257 5.32 -29.00 2.99
CA PHE A 257 6.76 -29.14 3.19
C PHE A 257 7.21 -30.59 3.35
N ASN A 258 6.43 -31.47 3.98
CA ASN A 258 6.75 -32.90 4.02
C ASN A 258 6.88 -33.51 2.62
N ARG A 259 5.97 -33.13 1.70
CA ARG A 259 6.01 -33.59 0.32
C ARG A 259 7.09 -32.90 -0.51
N LEU A 260 7.41 -31.64 -0.24
CA LEU A 260 8.52 -30.95 -0.90
C LEU A 260 9.87 -31.56 -0.49
N LEU A 261 10.09 -31.77 0.81
CA LEU A 261 11.33 -32.28 1.37
C LEU A 261 11.59 -33.76 1.03
N SER A 262 10.57 -34.51 0.60
CA SER A 262 10.76 -35.86 0.07
C SER A 262 11.29 -35.88 -1.38
N ILE A 263 11.37 -34.72 -2.04
CA ILE A 263 11.97 -34.57 -3.36
C ILE A 263 13.45 -34.22 -3.17
N HIS A 264 14.30 -35.24 -3.13
CA HIS A 264 15.74 -35.11 -2.81
C HIS A 264 16.53 -34.13 -3.68
N ASP A 265 16.07 -33.87 -4.90
CA ASP A 265 16.76 -33.06 -5.92
C ASP A 265 15.99 -31.80 -6.31
N TYR A 266 15.08 -31.33 -5.44
CA TYR A 266 14.40 -30.05 -5.66
C TYR A 266 15.34 -28.88 -5.36
N PRO A 267 15.46 -27.88 -6.25
CA PRO A 267 16.36 -26.75 -6.04
C PRO A 267 15.94 -25.89 -4.84
N PRO A 268 16.91 -25.29 -4.10
CA PRO A 268 16.65 -24.26 -3.10
C PRO A 268 15.69 -23.19 -3.65
N SER A 269 14.68 -22.84 -2.85
CA SER A 269 13.52 -22.06 -3.28
C SER A 269 12.99 -21.21 -2.13
N GLN A 270 12.39 -20.07 -2.44
CA GLN A 270 11.70 -19.21 -1.50
C GLN A 270 10.19 -19.33 -1.72
N PHE A 271 9.44 -19.53 -0.65
CA PHE A 271 7.98 -19.66 -0.66
C PHE A 271 7.37 -18.49 0.11
N LEU A 272 6.75 -17.58 -0.64
CA LEU A 272 6.02 -16.44 -0.12
C LEU A 272 4.58 -16.90 0.17
N PHE A 273 4.16 -16.82 1.43
CA PHE A 273 2.81 -17.17 1.85
C PHE A 273 2.00 -15.93 2.18
N THR A 274 0.75 -15.94 1.74
CA THR A 274 -0.30 -15.05 2.24
C THR A 274 -1.16 -15.80 3.25
N CYS A 275 -1.44 -15.21 4.41
CA CYS A 275 -2.34 -15.81 5.39
C CYS A 275 -3.04 -14.75 6.24
N ARG A 276 -4.08 -15.14 6.97
CA ARG A 276 -4.64 -14.28 8.03
C ARG A 276 -3.81 -14.37 9.31
N ILE A 277 -3.95 -13.36 10.16
CA ILE A 277 -3.32 -13.27 11.48
C ILE A 277 -3.69 -14.47 12.38
N ASP A 278 -4.98 -14.82 12.43
CA ASP A 278 -5.49 -15.96 13.19
C ASP A 278 -5.05 -17.31 12.62
N GLU A 279 -4.92 -17.43 11.30
CA GLU A 279 -4.36 -18.60 10.64
C GLU A 279 -2.88 -18.79 10.98
N PHE A 280 -2.09 -17.71 10.97
CA PHE A 280 -0.69 -17.74 11.40
C PHE A 280 -0.56 -18.22 12.84
N LEU A 281 -1.28 -17.60 13.77
CA LEU A 281 -1.22 -17.98 15.19
C LEU A 281 -1.57 -19.45 15.41
N ARG A 282 -2.54 -19.98 14.65
CA ARG A 282 -2.95 -21.39 14.73
C ARG A 282 -1.87 -22.37 14.24
N ARG A 283 -1.04 -21.97 13.28
CA ARG A 283 -0.06 -22.84 12.61
C ARG A 283 1.40 -22.53 12.96
N ALA A 284 1.66 -21.51 13.77
CA ALA A 284 3.02 -21.06 14.05
C ALA A 284 3.90 -22.15 14.68
N ASP A 285 3.35 -23.00 15.55
CA ASP A 285 4.08 -24.14 16.12
C ASP A 285 4.52 -25.15 15.04
N GLU A 286 3.63 -25.49 14.10
CA GLU A 286 3.94 -26.40 12.98
C GLU A 286 5.00 -25.80 12.05
N LEU A 287 4.93 -24.49 11.80
CA LEU A 287 5.96 -23.78 11.03
C LEU A 287 7.32 -23.90 11.72
N GLU A 288 7.39 -23.59 13.02
CA GLU A 288 8.62 -23.67 13.81
C GLU A 288 9.22 -25.08 13.85
N GLU A 289 8.39 -26.12 13.97
CA GLU A 289 8.80 -27.53 13.94
C GLU A 289 9.52 -27.88 12.61
N MET A 290 9.03 -27.35 11.48
CA MET A 290 9.53 -27.67 10.15
C MET A 290 10.74 -26.84 9.72
N LEU A 291 10.93 -25.65 10.28
CA LEU A 291 12.01 -24.71 9.87
C LEU A 291 13.42 -25.31 9.88
N PRO A 292 13.82 -26.19 10.83
CA PRO A 292 15.12 -26.87 10.76
C PRO A 292 15.31 -27.69 9.48
N ALA A 293 14.31 -28.45 9.05
CA ALA A 293 14.38 -29.29 7.85
C ALA A 293 14.32 -28.44 6.57
N ILE A 294 13.49 -27.39 6.57
CA ILE A 294 13.41 -26.38 5.50
C ILE A 294 14.78 -25.71 5.30
N LYS A 295 15.42 -25.29 6.40
CA LYS A 295 16.77 -24.70 6.40
C LYS A 295 17.81 -25.68 5.85
N ALA A 296 17.79 -26.94 6.29
CA ALA A 296 18.73 -27.96 5.84
C ALA A 296 18.65 -28.23 4.32
N ALA A 297 17.45 -28.11 3.74
CA ALA A 297 17.23 -28.20 2.30
C ALA A 297 17.54 -26.88 1.54
N GLY A 298 17.95 -25.82 2.23
CA GLY A 298 18.24 -24.51 1.64
C GLY A 298 17.00 -23.71 1.20
N HIS A 299 15.80 -24.16 1.59
CA HIS A 299 14.57 -23.43 1.31
C HIS A 299 14.35 -22.27 2.29
N GLN A 300 13.50 -21.33 1.90
CA GLN A 300 13.10 -20.20 2.72
C GLN A 300 11.59 -20.02 2.70
N VAL A 301 11.00 -19.72 3.84
CA VAL A 301 9.60 -19.34 4.02
C VAL A 301 9.55 -17.85 4.27
N ALA A 302 8.66 -17.13 3.59
CA ALA A 302 8.34 -15.75 3.94
C ALA A 302 6.85 -15.57 4.16
N VAL A 303 6.46 -14.92 5.26
CA VAL A 303 5.08 -14.44 5.44
C VAL A 303 4.98 -13.09 4.75
N PHE A 304 4.61 -13.16 3.47
CA PHE A 304 4.71 -12.04 2.54
C PHE A 304 3.60 -11.02 2.71
N SER A 305 2.37 -11.46 3.02
CA SER A 305 1.26 -10.56 3.24
C SER A 305 0.22 -11.11 4.22
N MET A 306 -0.20 -10.26 5.16
CA MET A 306 -1.31 -10.50 6.08
C MET A 306 -2.15 -9.24 6.22
N GLY A 307 -3.46 -9.35 6.04
CA GLY A 307 -4.34 -8.21 6.23
C GLY A 307 -4.74 -8.01 7.69
N ILE A 308 -4.32 -6.89 8.28
CA ILE A 308 -4.81 -6.43 9.59
C ILE A 308 -5.95 -5.44 9.42
N GLU A 309 -5.90 -4.67 8.32
CA GLU A 309 -6.86 -3.67 7.86
C GLU A 309 -7.05 -2.50 8.82
N ASN A 310 -7.44 -2.69 10.07
CA ASN A 310 -7.63 -1.58 11.00
C ASN A 310 -7.42 -2.03 12.45
N LEU A 311 -6.83 -1.17 13.28
CA LEU A 311 -6.59 -1.44 14.71
C LEU A 311 -7.68 -0.85 15.61
N SER A 312 -8.55 0.04 15.10
CA SER A 312 -9.78 0.38 15.81
C SER A 312 -10.71 -0.83 15.84
N PRO A 313 -11.17 -1.29 17.02
CA PRO A 313 -12.14 -2.38 17.11
C PRO A 313 -13.45 -2.08 16.37
N VAL A 314 -13.88 -0.82 16.34
CA VAL A 314 -15.12 -0.39 15.68
C VAL A 314 -14.98 -0.53 14.16
N GLU A 315 -13.90 0.01 13.59
CA GLU A 315 -13.63 -0.09 12.16
C GLU A 315 -13.38 -1.55 11.74
N ASN A 316 -12.60 -2.32 12.52
CA ASN A 316 -12.32 -3.73 12.23
C ASN A 316 -13.59 -4.59 12.24
N GLU A 317 -14.52 -4.28 13.15
CA GLU A 317 -15.84 -4.91 13.20
C GLU A 317 -16.67 -4.54 11.96
N ARG A 318 -16.68 -3.28 11.51
CA ARG A 318 -17.36 -2.89 10.26
C ARG A 318 -16.74 -3.54 9.02
N LEU A 319 -15.43 -3.74 9.02
CA LEU A 319 -14.71 -4.51 7.98
C LEU A 319 -14.96 -6.04 8.09
N ASN A 320 -15.66 -6.47 9.14
CA ASN A 320 -15.98 -7.86 9.46
C ASN A 320 -14.74 -8.77 9.42
N LYS A 321 -13.59 -8.28 9.92
CA LYS A 321 -12.30 -8.98 9.77
C LYS A 321 -12.04 -9.98 10.91
N GLY A 322 -12.54 -9.67 12.11
CA GLY A 322 -12.45 -10.52 13.29
C GLY A 322 -11.02 -10.63 13.84
N ILE A 323 -10.20 -9.61 13.63
CA ILE A 323 -8.80 -9.57 14.07
C ILE A 323 -8.62 -8.45 15.10
N THR A 324 -7.98 -8.75 16.22
CA THR A 324 -7.71 -7.77 17.29
C THR A 324 -6.27 -7.28 17.26
N SER A 325 -6.01 -6.07 17.77
CA SER A 325 -4.65 -5.52 17.89
C SER A 325 -3.72 -6.42 18.72
N ASP A 326 -4.23 -7.09 19.75
CA ASP A 326 -3.45 -8.06 20.54
C ASP A 326 -3.06 -9.31 19.75
N GLN A 327 -3.91 -9.78 18.83
CA GLN A 327 -3.51 -10.85 17.92
C GLN A 327 -2.40 -10.38 16.99
N VAL A 328 -2.49 -9.14 16.48
CA VAL A 328 -1.44 -8.55 15.64
C VAL A 328 -0.12 -8.44 16.40
N LEU A 329 -0.13 -7.94 17.65
CA LEU A 329 1.05 -7.87 18.49
C LEU A 329 1.67 -9.27 18.70
N LYS A 330 0.86 -10.27 19.03
CA LYS A 330 1.32 -11.65 19.21
C LYS A 330 1.98 -12.21 17.94
N VAL A 331 1.39 -11.97 16.77
CA VAL A 331 1.99 -12.38 15.49
C VAL A 331 3.31 -11.68 15.24
N ARG A 332 3.40 -10.36 15.47
CA ARG A 332 4.64 -9.60 15.28
C ARG A 332 5.77 -10.10 16.17
N GLN A 333 5.50 -10.27 17.46
CA GLN A 333 6.46 -10.82 18.42
C GLN A 333 6.90 -12.23 18.02
N ARG A 334 5.95 -13.08 17.62
CA ARG A 334 6.24 -14.46 17.23
C ARG A 334 7.07 -14.53 15.95
N MET A 335 6.72 -13.79 14.90
CA MET A 335 7.51 -13.70 13.67
C MET A 335 8.93 -13.16 13.94
N ALA A 336 9.08 -12.14 14.79
CA ALA A 336 10.38 -11.60 15.16
C ALA A 336 11.25 -12.65 15.87
N SER A 337 10.68 -13.39 16.82
CA SER A 337 11.35 -14.50 17.50
C SER A 337 11.74 -15.64 16.54
N ILE A 338 10.88 -15.99 15.59
CA ILE A 338 11.19 -17.01 14.58
C ILE A 338 12.33 -16.53 13.67
N LYS A 339 12.27 -15.30 13.14
CA LYS A 339 13.32 -14.73 12.28
C LYS A 339 14.66 -14.64 12.99
N ALA A 340 14.69 -14.32 14.28
CA ALA A 340 15.91 -14.30 15.07
C ALA A 340 16.55 -15.70 15.20
N ARG A 341 15.74 -16.77 15.30
CA ARG A 341 16.23 -18.16 15.38
C ARG A 341 16.58 -18.76 14.02
N PHE A 342 15.89 -18.35 12.96
CA PHE A 342 16.00 -18.92 11.62
C PHE A 342 16.19 -17.84 10.53
N PRO A 343 17.24 -17.00 10.61
CA PRO A 343 17.39 -15.83 9.74
C PRO A 343 17.49 -16.16 8.24
N ASP A 344 18.01 -17.35 7.89
CA ASP A 344 18.17 -17.77 6.49
C ASP A 344 16.96 -18.53 5.94
N ALA A 345 16.06 -19.00 6.82
CA ALA A 345 14.96 -19.90 6.46
C ALA A 345 13.57 -19.29 6.71
N PHE A 346 13.47 -18.22 7.48
CA PHE A 346 12.23 -17.50 7.74
C PHE A 346 12.39 -15.99 7.55
N ASP A 347 11.45 -15.39 6.84
CA ASP A 347 11.39 -13.95 6.66
C ASP A 347 9.95 -13.39 6.74
N TYR A 348 9.86 -12.09 6.95
CA TYR A 348 8.66 -11.30 6.76
C TYR A 348 9.10 -9.90 6.34
N PRO A 349 8.85 -9.50 5.08
CA PRO A 349 9.38 -8.24 4.55
C PRO A 349 8.73 -7.02 5.22
N PRO A 350 9.36 -5.84 5.16
CA PRO A 350 8.67 -4.58 5.46
C PRO A 350 7.37 -4.47 4.65
N GLY A 351 6.31 -3.92 5.26
CA GLY A 351 5.01 -3.81 4.59
C GLY A 351 4.23 -5.11 4.45
N ASN A 352 4.66 -6.22 5.08
CA ASN A 352 3.91 -7.48 5.04
C ASN A 352 2.52 -7.42 5.73
N LEU A 353 2.19 -6.32 6.41
CA LEU A 353 0.86 -6.09 6.98
C LEU A 353 0.10 -5.08 6.13
N SER A 354 -1.02 -5.48 5.51
CA SER A 354 -1.90 -4.55 4.81
C SER A 354 -2.81 -3.80 5.77
N PHE A 355 -3.08 -2.54 5.46
CA PHE A 355 -3.80 -1.60 6.31
C PHE A 355 -4.82 -0.79 5.49
N ILE A 356 -5.89 -0.38 6.15
CA ILE A 356 -6.99 0.47 5.71
C ILE A 356 -7.20 1.44 6.88
N LEU A 357 -6.48 2.56 6.89
CA LEU A 357 -6.56 3.53 7.99
C LEU A 357 -7.88 4.30 7.94
N PHE A 358 -8.27 4.72 6.73
CA PHE A 358 -9.47 5.52 6.49
C PHE A 358 -10.58 4.72 5.82
N THR A 359 -11.80 4.90 6.32
CA THR A 359 -13.06 4.43 5.74
C THR A 359 -14.06 5.60 5.77
N PRO A 360 -15.22 5.49 5.07
CA PRO A 360 -16.28 6.51 5.15
C PRO A 360 -16.73 6.84 6.58
N TRP A 361 -16.51 5.94 7.54
CA TRP A 361 -16.98 6.08 8.93
C TRP A 361 -15.87 6.37 9.94
N THR A 362 -14.62 6.47 9.50
CA THR A 362 -13.49 6.70 10.39
C THR A 362 -13.70 7.98 11.20
N THR A 363 -13.51 7.86 12.52
CA THR A 363 -13.55 8.99 13.44
C THR A 363 -12.17 9.39 13.95
N ALA A 364 -12.04 10.59 14.53
CA ALA A 364 -10.81 11.02 15.20
C ALA A 364 -10.45 10.08 16.37
N LYS A 365 -11.46 9.50 17.04
CA LYS A 365 -11.23 8.46 18.05
C LYS A 365 -10.64 7.18 17.45
N ASP A 366 -11.11 6.77 16.28
CA ASP A 366 -10.58 5.61 15.57
C ASP A 366 -9.13 5.86 15.12
N LEU A 367 -8.82 7.04 14.60
CA LEU A 367 -7.45 7.41 14.23
C LEU A 367 -6.52 7.44 15.45
N ALA A 368 -6.94 8.03 16.56
CA ALA A 368 -6.16 8.02 17.80
C ALA A 368 -5.87 6.60 18.27
N THR A 369 -6.86 5.71 18.17
CA THR A 369 -6.71 4.29 18.51
C THR A 369 -5.71 3.61 17.56
N ASN A 370 -5.82 3.86 16.26
CA ASN A 370 -4.91 3.30 15.26
C ASN A 370 -3.46 3.74 15.50
N LEU A 371 -3.21 5.03 15.75
CA LEU A 371 -1.87 5.57 15.99
C LEU A 371 -1.27 5.00 17.28
N TYR A 372 -2.05 4.96 18.37
CA TYR A 372 -1.62 4.36 19.63
C TYR A 372 -1.25 2.88 19.47
N GLU A 373 -2.13 2.08 18.86
CA GLU A 373 -1.90 0.65 18.65
C GLU A 373 -0.75 0.38 17.68
N ALA A 374 -0.61 1.20 16.62
CA ALA A 374 0.51 1.09 15.69
C ALA A 374 1.86 1.28 16.40
N ARG A 375 1.99 2.29 17.28
CA ARG A 375 3.19 2.47 18.11
C ARG A 375 3.43 1.27 19.02
N ARG A 376 2.40 0.79 19.71
CA ARG A 376 2.48 -0.38 20.61
C ARG A 376 2.97 -1.63 19.88
N ILE A 377 2.53 -1.83 18.65
CA ILE A 377 2.87 -3.00 17.83
C ILE A 377 4.23 -2.85 17.11
N GLY A 378 4.73 -1.62 16.98
CA GLY A 378 5.90 -1.31 16.16
C GLY A 378 5.60 -1.38 14.67
N ILE A 379 4.45 -0.83 14.27
CA ILE A 379 4.13 -0.50 12.88
C ILE A 379 4.72 0.88 12.59
N ASP A 380 5.39 1.02 11.45
CA ASP A 380 5.96 2.29 11.03
C ASP A 380 4.85 3.29 10.66
N ILE A 381 4.84 4.44 11.34
CA ILE A 381 3.83 5.48 11.16
C ILE A 381 4.41 6.50 10.17
N GLY A 382 4.11 6.28 8.90
CA GLY A 382 4.54 7.11 7.79
C GLY A 382 4.22 6.44 6.46
N GLY A 383 4.63 7.09 5.37
CA GLY A 383 4.46 6.57 4.01
C GLY A 383 3.02 6.15 3.73
N ASN A 384 2.84 4.91 3.27
CA ASN A 384 1.52 4.37 2.92
C ASN A 384 0.57 4.24 4.11
N PHE A 385 1.06 4.10 5.36
CA PHE A 385 0.18 3.91 6.52
C PHE A 385 -0.83 5.06 6.65
N LEU A 386 -0.35 6.31 6.51
CA LEU A 386 -1.15 7.54 6.61
C LEU A 386 -1.97 7.87 5.36
N ARG A 387 -1.85 7.05 4.31
CA ARG A 387 -2.56 7.24 3.04
C ARG A 387 -3.59 6.14 2.76
N ASN A 388 -3.42 4.99 3.40
CA ASN A 388 -4.23 3.81 3.14
C ASN A 388 -5.70 4.08 3.48
N ARG A 389 -6.56 3.94 2.48
CA ARG A 389 -8.00 4.09 2.62
C ARG A 389 -8.74 2.92 2.01
N LEU A 390 -9.99 2.76 2.41
CA LEU A 390 -10.90 1.77 1.90
C LEU A 390 -11.29 2.12 0.47
N GLN A 391 -11.13 1.16 -0.43
CA GLN A 391 -11.66 1.25 -1.78
C GLN A 391 -13.06 0.66 -1.82
N LEU A 392 -14.05 1.48 -2.17
CA LEU A 392 -15.43 1.01 -2.34
C LEU A 392 -15.61 0.46 -3.76
N ILE A 393 -15.56 -0.86 -3.89
CA ILE A 393 -15.76 -1.54 -5.17
C ILE A 393 -17.26 -1.83 -5.36
N PRO A 394 -17.84 -1.60 -6.56
CA PRO A 394 -19.23 -1.95 -6.85
C PRO A 394 -19.56 -3.40 -6.47
N GLY A 395 -20.75 -3.61 -5.89
CA GLY A 395 -21.20 -4.93 -5.47
C GLY A 395 -20.50 -5.51 -4.24
N ARG A 396 -19.67 -4.74 -3.52
CA ARG A 396 -19.16 -5.13 -2.19
C ARG A 396 -20.09 -4.64 -1.09
N LEU A 397 -20.09 -5.37 0.02
CA LEU A 397 -21.06 -5.16 1.11
C LEU A 397 -20.83 -3.85 1.83
N VAL A 398 -19.57 -3.49 2.03
CA VAL A 398 -19.21 -2.18 2.58
C VAL A 398 -19.64 -1.04 1.65
N THR A 399 -19.71 -1.27 0.34
CA THR A 399 -20.21 -0.30 -0.64
C THR A 399 -21.73 -0.14 -0.52
N VAL A 400 -22.47 -1.23 -0.38
CA VAL A 400 -23.92 -1.19 -0.11
C VAL A 400 -24.21 -0.45 1.20
N LEU A 401 -23.39 -0.66 2.23
CA LEU A 401 -23.50 0.07 3.50
C LEU A 401 -23.24 1.58 3.32
N ALA A 402 -22.21 1.96 2.56
CA ALA A 402 -21.91 3.36 2.27
C ALA A 402 -23.00 4.05 1.46
N GLU A 403 -23.63 3.33 0.53
CA GLU A 403 -24.79 3.80 -0.23
C GLU A 403 -26.00 4.02 0.69
N ALA A 404 -26.33 3.05 1.54
CA ALA A 404 -27.43 3.15 2.51
C ALA A 404 -27.24 4.33 3.50
N ASP A 405 -25.99 4.64 3.85
CA ASP A 405 -25.64 5.77 4.72
C ASP A 405 -25.54 7.12 3.97
N GLY A 406 -25.74 7.16 2.65
CA GLY A 406 -25.66 8.38 1.86
C GLY A 406 -24.25 9.00 1.81
N LEU A 407 -23.22 8.13 1.79
CA LEU A 407 -21.81 8.52 1.82
C LEU A 407 -21.13 8.45 0.45
N LEU A 408 -21.79 7.89 -0.57
CA LEU A 408 -21.29 7.95 -1.94
C LEU A 408 -21.45 9.36 -2.52
N VAL A 409 -20.46 9.79 -3.30
CA VAL A 409 -20.45 11.10 -3.98
C VAL A 409 -20.12 10.92 -5.47
N PRO A 410 -20.38 11.92 -6.33
CA PRO A 410 -20.06 11.81 -7.75
C PRO A 410 -18.55 11.75 -8.03
N ASP A 411 -17.75 12.45 -7.25
CA ASP A 411 -16.31 12.59 -7.41
C ASP A 411 -15.60 12.80 -6.06
N MET A 412 -14.30 12.46 -6.02
CA MET A 412 -13.44 12.63 -4.84
C MET A 412 -12.23 13.50 -5.23
N PRO A 413 -12.38 14.82 -5.30
CA PRO A 413 -11.27 15.71 -5.67
C PRO A 413 -10.17 15.61 -4.61
N ASP A 414 -8.90 15.60 -5.05
CA ASP A 414 -7.71 15.40 -4.20
C ASP A 414 -7.47 13.95 -3.73
N HIS A 415 -8.15 12.94 -4.27
CA HIS A 415 -7.91 11.53 -3.91
C HIS A 415 -7.35 10.74 -5.09
N PRO A 416 -6.03 10.67 -5.26
CA PRO A 416 -5.43 9.84 -6.29
C PRO A 416 -5.80 8.38 -6.04
N PHE A 417 -5.98 7.68 -7.14
CA PHE A 417 -6.31 6.26 -7.15
C PHE A 417 -5.15 5.47 -6.53
N PHE A 418 -5.39 4.79 -5.41
CA PHE A 418 -4.38 3.96 -4.76
C PHE A 418 -4.67 2.49 -5.07
N SER A 419 -3.91 1.87 -5.96
CA SER A 419 -4.20 0.54 -6.56
C SER A 419 -4.06 -0.68 -5.62
N GLY A 420 -4.02 -0.49 -4.29
CA GLY A 420 -3.68 -1.56 -3.34
C GLY A 420 -4.56 -2.83 -3.47
N CYS A 421 -5.87 -2.65 -3.70
CA CYS A 421 -6.82 -3.76 -3.88
C CYS A 421 -7.36 -3.88 -5.31
N ILE A 422 -7.16 -2.87 -6.15
CA ILE A 422 -7.60 -2.88 -7.54
C ILE A 422 -6.42 -3.24 -8.44
N ARG A 423 -6.49 -4.44 -9.01
CA ARG A 423 -5.45 -4.99 -9.90
C ARG A 423 -5.88 -5.08 -11.36
N ARG A 424 -7.06 -4.54 -11.69
CA ARG A 424 -7.60 -4.59 -13.05
C ARG A 424 -8.14 -3.21 -13.44
N PRO A 425 -7.89 -2.75 -14.67
CA PRO A 425 -8.34 -1.44 -15.14
C PRO A 425 -9.88 -1.33 -15.26
N ASP A 426 -10.59 -2.47 -15.39
CA ASP A 426 -12.06 -2.52 -15.47
C ASP A 426 -12.75 -2.30 -14.12
N ILE A 427 -12.01 -2.43 -13.02
CA ILE A 427 -12.55 -2.21 -11.68
C ILE A 427 -12.32 -0.75 -11.32
N GLN A 428 -13.40 0.00 -11.12
CA GLN A 428 -13.33 1.37 -10.63
C GLN A 428 -13.84 1.44 -9.21
N GLU A 429 -13.13 2.23 -8.41
CA GLU A 429 -13.61 2.62 -7.09
C GLU A 429 -14.77 3.61 -7.22
N LEU A 430 -15.78 3.47 -6.36
CA LEU A 430 -16.83 4.47 -6.18
C LEU A 430 -16.36 5.57 -5.21
N PRO A 431 -16.42 6.85 -5.62
CA PRO A 431 -16.13 7.97 -4.74
C PRO A 431 -17.05 8.02 -3.51
N TRP A 432 -16.50 8.43 -2.37
CA TRP A 432 -17.20 8.55 -1.09
C TRP A 432 -16.67 9.74 -0.28
N ARG A 433 -17.40 10.13 0.76
CA ARG A 433 -17.01 11.20 1.71
C ARG A 433 -16.98 10.68 3.14
N PHE A 434 -16.22 11.33 4.01
CA PHE A 434 -16.28 11.03 5.43
C PHE A 434 -17.62 11.46 6.03
N ARG A 435 -18.13 10.62 6.93
CA ARG A 435 -19.31 10.93 7.75
C ARG A 435 -19.00 11.91 8.89
N GLU A 436 -17.79 11.85 9.46
CA GLU A 436 -17.41 12.72 10.58
C GLU A 436 -16.93 14.10 10.09
N PRO A 437 -17.45 15.21 10.64
CA PRO A 437 -16.97 16.55 10.33
C PRO A 437 -15.47 16.72 10.58
N GLY A 438 -14.79 17.46 9.68
CA GLY A 438 -13.36 17.74 9.74
C GLY A 438 -12.41 16.57 9.45
N MET A 439 -12.93 15.36 9.21
CA MET A 439 -12.10 14.22 8.84
C MET A 439 -11.50 14.36 7.43
N GLU A 440 -12.20 15.03 6.51
CA GLU A 440 -11.68 15.32 5.16
C GLU A 440 -10.39 16.16 5.24
N ALA A 441 -10.40 17.23 6.04
CA ALA A 441 -9.22 18.07 6.29
C ALA A 441 -8.10 17.28 6.98
N CYS A 442 -8.46 16.41 7.94
CA CYS A 442 -7.52 15.54 8.64
C CYS A 442 -6.80 14.59 7.68
N TYR A 443 -7.57 13.90 6.83
CA TYR A 443 -7.06 13.01 5.81
C TYR A 443 -6.16 13.74 4.80
N ALA A 444 -6.60 14.89 4.29
CA ALA A 444 -5.83 15.71 3.35
C ALA A 444 -4.48 16.15 3.93
N MET A 445 -4.44 16.45 5.24
CA MET A 445 -3.21 16.75 5.98
C MET A 445 -2.32 15.51 6.11
N MET A 446 -2.86 14.39 6.61
CA MET A 446 -2.09 13.16 6.86
C MET A 446 -1.39 12.63 5.62
N ARG A 447 -2.04 12.71 4.45
CA ARG A 447 -1.43 12.30 3.18
C ARG A 447 -0.18 13.09 2.81
N ARG A 448 -0.11 14.35 3.25
CA ARG A 448 0.98 15.29 2.95
C ARG A 448 2.06 15.31 4.01
N LEU A 449 1.88 14.58 5.13
CA LEU A 449 2.92 14.45 6.16
C LEU A 449 4.08 13.56 5.72
N SER A 450 3.87 12.66 4.75
CA SER A 450 4.89 11.71 4.27
C SER A 450 5.20 11.94 2.78
N PRO A 451 6.48 11.87 2.36
CA PRO A 451 6.84 11.91 0.95
C PRO A 451 6.09 10.86 0.12
N SER A 452 5.72 11.23 -1.10
CA SER A 452 5.03 10.32 -2.02
C SER A 452 5.18 10.70 -3.48
N THR A 453 4.91 9.74 -4.37
CA THR A 453 4.69 9.98 -5.80
C THR A 453 3.26 10.41 -6.11
N ASP A 454 2.28 10.10 -5.24
CA ASP A 454 0.85 10.44 -5.47
C ASP A 454 0.50 11.89 -5.13
N VAL A 455 1.40 12.62 -4.48
CA VAL A 455 1.25 14.05 -4.19
C VAL A 455 2.32 14.79 -4.99
N PRO A 456 1.96 15.52 -6.07
CA PRO A 456 2.91 16.25 -6.88
C PRO A 456 3.72 17.26 -6.05
N ASP A 457 4.99 17.49 -6.40
CA ASP A 457 5.83 18.47 -5.70
C ASP A 457 5.31 19.92 -5.79
N ASN A 458 4.51 20.22 -6.82
CA ASN A 458 3.84 21.51 -7.00
C ASN A 458 2.45 21.57 -6.34
N ASP A 459 2.06 20.58 -5.54
CA ASP A 459 0.81 20.59 -4.79
C ASP A 459 0.80 21.78 -3.80
N PRO A 460 -0.16 22.72 -3.92
CA PRO A 460 -0.17 23.93 -3.12
C PRO A 460 -0.39 23.64 -1.63
N LEU A 461 -1.10 22.56 -1.30
CA LEU A 461 -1.35 22.14 0.08
C LEU A 461 -0.10 21.49 0.67
N LEU A 462 0.66 20.70 -0.10
CA LEU A 462 1.96 20.15 0.31
C LEU A 462 2.95 21.26 0.62
N ALA A 463 2.98 22.33 -0.18
CA ALA A 463 3.81 23.51 0.11
C ALA A 463 3.40 24.17 1.43
N LYS A 464 2.10 24.28 1.73
CA LYS A 464 1.60 24.79 3.01
C LYS A 464 1.98 23.87 4.18
N VAL A 465 1.82 22.55 4.03
CA VAL A 465 2.20 21.56 5.05
C VAL A 465 3.69 21.60 5.31
N ARG A 466 4.52 21.61 4.26
CA ARG A 466 5.99 21.73 4.37
C ARG A 466 6.38 23.06 5.03
N ARG A 467 5.74 24.17 4.69
CA ARG A 467 5.99 25.47 5.34
C ARG A 467 5.59 25.45 6.81
N ALA A 468 4.44 24.88 7.15
CA ALA A 468 4.05 24.72 8.54
C ALA A 468 5.00 23.79 9.29
N GLN A 469 5.46 22.71 8.66
CA GLN A 469 6.54 21.87 9.17
C GLN A 469 7.77 22.70 9.53
N LEU A 470 8.20 23.68 8.70
CA LEU A 470 9.27 24.62 9.05
C LEU A 470 9.04 25.43 10.33
N HIS A 471 7.77 25.69 10.68
CA HIS A 471 7.41 26.44 11.88
C HIS A 471 7.10 25.53 13.08
N PHE A 472 6.82 24.25 12.84
CA PHE A 472 6.88 23.24 13.89
C PHE A 472 8.35 23.08 14.29
N PRO A 473 8.67 22.79 15.56
CA PRO A 473 10.02 22.48 15.96
C PRO A 473 10.44 21.15 15.29
N ILE A 474 10.96 21.20 14.04
CA ILE A 474 11.20 20.03 13.17
C ILE A 474 12.15 19.02 13.80
N ASP A 475 13.08 19.49 14.64
CA ASP A 475 14.01 18.59 15.34
C ASP A 475 13.33 17.77 16.46
N VAL A 476 12.01 17.89 16.67
CA VAL A 476 11.28 17.28 17.78
C VAL A 476 9.99 16.55 17.37
N LEU A 477 9.23 17.01 16.36
CA LEU A 477 7.98 16.35 15.98
C LEU A 477 8.22 15.38 14.82
N SER A 478 8.17 14.09 15.15
CA SER A 478 8.13 13.02 14.14
C SER A 478 6.83 13.11 13.31
N ILE A 479 6.80 12.42 12.17
CA ILE A 479 5.57 12.25 11.37
C ILE A 479 4.42 11.71 12.23
N ALA A 480 4.73 10.81 13.17
CA ALA A 480 3.79 10.27 14.13
C ALA A 480 3.21 11.35 15.06
N ASP A 481 4.04 12.26 15.57
CA ASP A 481 3.59 13.32 16.48
C ASP A 481 2.72 14.34 15.74
N MET A 482 3.07 14.64 14.50
CA MET A 482 2.23 15.46 13.62
C MET A 482 0.89 14.81 13.32
N ALA A 483 0.85 13.50 13.11
CA ALA A 483 -0.41 12.76 12.93
C ALA A 483 -1.27 12.81 14.21
N ASP A 484 -0.69 12.62 15.40
CA ASP A 484 -1.42 12.76 16.67
C ASP A 484 -2.02 14.16 16.84
N LEU A 485 -1.26 15.19 16.50
CA LEU A 485 -1.69 16.57 16.58
C LEU A 485 -2.89 16.84 15.65
N CYS A 486 -2.83 16.35 14.41
CA CYS A 486 -3.96 16.43 13.48
C CYS A 486 -5.21 15.77 14.07
N VAL A 487 -5.07 14.57 14.61
CA VAL A 487 -6.18 13.83 15.22
C VAL A 487 -6.75 14.57 16.43
N ALA A 488 -5.89 15.09 17.31
CA ALA A 488 -6.30 15.82 18.51
C ALA A 488 -7.07 17.08 18.14
N VAL A 489 -6.61 17.85 17.15
CA VAL A 489 -7.30 19.06 16.69
C VAL A 489 -8.62 18.72 16.02
N THR A 490 -8.67 17.72 15.13
CA THR A 490 -9.93 17.27 14.50
C THR A 490 -10.95 16.85 15.55
N ARG A 491 -10.52 16.17 16.63
CA ARG A 491 -11.40 15.77 17.74
C ARG A 491 -11.90 16.97 18.56
N ASP A 492 -11.00 17.88 18.92
CA ASP A 492 -11.29 18.94 19.88
C ASP A 492 -11.99 20.15 19.20
N ASN A 493 -11.72 20.39 17.92
CA ASN A 493 -12.30 21.44 17.11
C ASN A 493 -12.32 21.02 15.63
N PRO A 494 -13.37 20.31 15.17
CA PRO A 494 -13.45 19.83 13.79
C PRO A 494 -13.43 21.03 12.83
N ALA A 495 -12.32 21.17 12.13
CA ALA A 495 -12.12 22.20 11.12
C ALA A 495 -12.68 21.71 9.78
N ASP A 496 -13.52 22.52 9.14
CA ASP A 496 -14.09 22.19 7.83
C ASP A 496 -13.07 22.30 6.68
N ASP A 497 -11.92 22.92 6.94
CA ASP A 497 -10.87 23.17 5.95
C ASP A 497 -9.45 22.94 6.51
N LEU A 498 -8.50 22.73 5.59
CA LEU A 498 -7.11 22.43 5.91
C LEU A 498 -6.39 23.58 6.63
N ASP A 499 -6.68 24.84 6.28
CA ASP A 499 -5.97 26.00 6.85
C ASP A 499 -6.36 26.16 8.32
N SER A 500 -7.65 26.01 8.64
CA SER A 500 -8.15 25.98 10.01
C SER A 500 -7.56 24.84 10.83
N LEU A 501 -7.45 23.62 10.26
CA LEU A 501 -6.81 22.48 10.92
C LEU A 501 -5.33 22.75 11.20
N LEU A 502 -4.61 23.31 10.22
CA LEU A 502 -3.19 23.62 10.32
C LEU A 502 -2.91 24.66 11.41
N VAL A 503 -3.70 25.73 11.45
CA VAL A 503 -3.63 26.75 12.50
C VAL A 503 -3.93 26.14 13.87
N GLY A 504 -4.92 25.24 13.95
CA GLY A 504 -5.24 24.51 15.17
C GLY A 504 -4.06 23.64 15.65
N CYS A 505 -3.39 22.95 14.72
CA CYS A 505 -2.21 22.13 15.01
C CYS A 505 -1.08 23.00 15.57
N ILE A 506 -0.76 24.11 14.89
CA ILE A 506 0.28 25.04 15.32
C ILE A 506 -0.04 25.57 16.73
N ARG A 507 -1.25 26.09 16.94
CA ARG A 507 -1.68 26.59 18.26
C ARG A 507 -1.55 25.53 19.35
N ARG A 508 -1.96 24.29 19.07
CA ARG A 508 -1.89 23.20 20.04
C ARG A 508 -0.45 22.81 20.35
N ALA A 509 0.43 22.73 19.34
CA ALA A 509 1.85 22.46 19.54
C ALA A 509 2.53 23.52 20.41
N PHE A 510 2.20 24.81 20.20
CA PHE A 510 2.70 25.88 21.08
C PHE A 510 2.15 25.79 22.49
N LYS A 511 0.86 25.49 22.65
CA LYS A 511 0.24 25.31 23.96
C LYS A 511 0.86 24.14 24.74
N ASP A 512 1.12 23.01 24.09
CA ASP A 512 1.74 21.86 24.76
C ASP A 512 3.17 22.20 25.25
N VAL A 513 3.89 23.08 24.52
CA VAL A 513 5.18 23.64 24.97
C VAL A 513 5.00 24.59 26.16
N GLU A 514 3.99 25.47 26.15
CA GLU A 514 3.65 26.33 27.29
C GLU A 514 3.32 25.50 28.55
N ASP A 515 2.48 24.47 28.41
CA ASP A 515 2.10 23.58 29.50
C ASP A 515 3.32 22.79 30.05
N GLU A 516 4.27 22.38 29.19
CA GLU A 516 5.52 21.74 29.62
C GLU A 516 6.45 22.72 30.37
N ILE A 517 6.49 23.98 29.93
CA ILE A 517 7.22 25.07 30.59
C ILE A 517 6.66 25.31 31.99
N ASP A 518 5.33 25.32 32.14
CA ASP A 518 4.68 25.56 33.43
C ASP A 518 4.83 24.37 34.39
N ALA A 519 4.92 23.14 33.86
CA ALA A 519 5.03 21.93 34.66
C ALA A 519 6.42 21.68 35.26
N ARG A 520 7.50 22.28 34.73
CA ARG A 520 8.88 22.01 35.17
C ARG A 520 9.79 23.26 35.10
N PRO A 521 10.71 23.48 36.06
CA PRO A 521 11.71 24.53 35.92
C PRO A 521 12.54 24.34 34.65
N LEU A 522 12.47 25.31 33.74
CA LEU A 522 13.16 25.21 32.46
C LEU A 522 14.67 25.19 32.65
N SER A 523 15.34 24.17 32.08
CA SER A 523 16.79 24.23 31.92
C SER A 523 17.17 25.36 30.94
N PRO A 524 18.36 25.98 31.08
CA PRO A 524 18.85 26.99 30.14
C PRO A 524 18.81 26.54 28.67
N ALA A 525 19.00 25.23 28.41
CA ALA A 525 18.86 24.65 27.08
C ALA A 525 17.39 24.64 26.58
N MET A 526 16.39 24.44 27.45
CA MET A 526 14.97 24.57 27.08
C MET A 526 14.60 26.04 26.81
N VAL A 527 15.10 26.99 27.61
CA VAL A 527 14.88 28.43 27.39
C VAL A 527 15.48 28.90 26.07
N ALA A 528 16.74 28.53 25.77
CA ALA A 528 17.38 28.85 24.50
C ALA A 528 16.65 28.22 23.30
N ARG A 529 16.10 27.00 23.46
CA ARG A 529 15.26 26.34 22.44
C ARG A 529 13.95 27.09 22.22
N VAL A 530 13.23 27.48 23.28
CA VAL A 530 11.97 28.24 23.17
C VAL A 530 12.18 29.60 22.51
N LEU A 531 13.24 30.32 22.88
CA LEU A 531 13.53 31.65 22.31
C LEU A 531 13.97 31.64 20.85
N THR A 532 14.68 30.58 20.41
CA THR A 532 15.02 30.38 18.98
C THR A 532 13.76 30.01 18.16
N ARG A 533 12.80 29.31 18.77
CA ARG A 533 11.54 28.88 18.12
C ARG A 533 10.55 30.01 17.86
N VAL A 534 10.52 31.03 18.72
CA VAL A 534 9.66 32.21 18.53
C VAL A 534 10.23 33.15 17.46
N SER A 535 11.54 33.09 17.18
CA SER A 535 12.19 33.98 16.20
C SER A 535 12.05 33.57 14.73
N ASP A 536 11.64 32.32 14.46
CA ASP A 536 11.58 31.74 13.10
C ASP A 536 10.15 31.65 12.52
N VAL A 537 9.14 32.19 13.21
CA VAL A 537 7.76 32.24 12.70
C VAL A 537 7.62 33.45 11.76
N ASP A 538 7.37 33.19 10.48
CA ASP A 538 7.16 34.22 9.44
C ASP A 538 5.83 34.96 9.66
N GLU A 539 5.90 36.29 9.72
CA GLU A 539 4.75 37.17 9.94
C GLU A 539 3.65 36.96 8.89
N THR A 540 3.96 36.65 7.63
CA THR A 540 2.93 36.50 6.59
C THR A 540 1.97 35.32 6.82
N PHE A 541 2.37 34.32 7.62
CA PHE A 541 1.56 33.14 7.93
C PHE A 541 0.53 33.40 9.06
N LEU A 542 0.83 34.31 10.00
CA LEU A 542 -0.07 34.65 11.11
C LEU A 542 -1.18 35.62 10.70
N TRP A 543 -1.00 36.42 9.64
CA TRP A 543 -1.92 37.50 9.27
C TRP A 543 -3.26 37.06 8.64
N GLY A 544 -3.46 35.76 8.43
CA GLY A 544 -4.80 35.19 8.19
C GLY A 544 -5.69 35.16 9.44
N ALA A 545 -5.08 35.18 10.63
CA ALA A 545 -5.77 35.29 11.91
C ALA A 545 -5.41 36.63 12.57
N LYS A 546 -6.39 37.47 12.90
CA LYS A 546 -6.16 38.69 13.71
C LYS A 546 -5.66 38.30 15.10
N VAL A 547 -4.34 38.15 15.28
CA VAL A 547 -3.71 38.03 16.59
C VAL A 547 -3.48 39.44 17.10
N THR A 548 -4.36 39.90 18.00
CA THR A 548 -4.31 41.26 18.56
C THR A 548 -3.29 41.40 19.71
N SER A 549 -2.87 40.29 20.31
CA SER A 549 -1.89 40.25 21.40
C SER A 549 -1.34 38.84 21.62
N LEU A 550 -0.05 38.73 21.91
CA LEU A 550 0.60 37.51 22.41
C LEU A 550 1.08 37.77 23.84
N HIS A 551 0.70 36.90 24.78
CA HIS A 551 1.08 36.99 26.18
C HIS A 551 1.84 35.73 26.58
N VAL A 552 3.00 35.89 27.21
CA VAL A 552 3.77 34.80 27.80
C VAL A 552 4.08 35.16 29.24
N GLU A 553 3.66 34.35 30.19
CA GLU A 553 3.85 34.59 31.62
C GLU A 553 4.66 33.46 32.25
N LEU A 554 5.92 33.74 32.61
CA LEU A 554 6.81 32.84 33.33
C LEU A 554 6.89 33.25 34.81
N PRO A 555 7.24 32.33 35.74
CA PRO A 555 7.26 32.60 37.19
C PRO A 555 8.08 33.82 37.62
N TRP A 556 9.06 34.23 36.81
CA TRP A 556 9.93 35.38 37.06
C TRP A 556 9.84 36.48 36.02
N VAL A 557 9.13 36.29 34.89
CA VAL A 557 9.04 37.25 33.79
C VAL A 557 7.67 37.19 33.11
N ARG A 558 6.96 38.33 33.02
CA ARG A 558 5.80 38.51 32.15
C ARG A 558 6.21 39.24 30.87
N MET A 559 5.83 38.71 29.72
CA MET A 559 6.02 39.31 28.39
C MET A 559 4.68 39.54 27.71
N GLU A 560 4.49 40.73 27.17
CA GLU A 560 3.30 41.10 26.41
C GLU A 560 3.72 41.79 25.12
N LEU A 561 3.21 41.27 24.00
CA LEU A 561 3.38 41.83 22.66
C LEU A 561 1.99 42.28 22.18
N SER A 562 1.79 43.59 21.98
CA SER A 562 0.53 44.15 21.47
C SER A 562 0.75 44.96 20.19
N SER A 563 -0.18 44.81 19.22
CA SER A 563 -0.18 45.53 17.94
C SER A 563 -0.90 46.88 18.05
N SER A 564 -0.67 47.62 19.14
CA SER A 564 -1.50 48.77 19.52
C SER A 564 -1.16 50.09 18.80
N LEU A 565 -0.13 50.11 17.94
CA LEU A 565 0.46 51.35 17.41
C LEU A 565 0.50 51.47 15.87
N GLY A 566 -0.11 50.53 15.14
CA GLY A 566 -0.17 50.53 13.65
C GLY A 566 0.35 49.24 13.03
N PRO A 567 0.29 49.07 11.69
CA PRO A 567 0.59 47.81 11.00
C PRO A 567 2.06 47.34 11.10
N MET A 568 2.95 48.10 11.75
CA MET A 568 4.40 47.86 11.79
C MET A 568 5.05 48.35 13.10
N SER A 569 4.32 48.31 14.20
CA SER A 569 4.86 48.71 15.51
C SER A 569 4.31 47.82 16.62
N PHE A 570 5.23 47.18 17.34
CA PHE A 570 4.91 46.33 18.49
C PHE A 570 5.49 46.93 19.76
N MET A 571 4.72 46.83 20.84
CA MET A 571 5.19 47.19 22.16
C MET A 571 5.46 45.91 22.94
N LEU A 572 6.74 45.62 23.18
CA LEU A 572 7.18 44.52 24.04
C LEU A 572 7.30 45.04 25.48
N THR A 573 6.46 44.51 26.37
CA THR A 573 6.58 44.78 27.81
C THR A 573 7.19 43.56 28.48
N ALA A 574 8.38 43.70 29.07
CA ALA A 574 9.02 42.65 29.88
C ALA A 574 9.04 43.08 31.35
N ALA A 575 8.49 42.26 32.23
CA ALA A 575 8.30 42.57 33.64
C ALA A 575 8.82 41.45 34.54
N ARG A 576 9.77 41.75 35.44
CA ARG A 576 10.21 40.80 36.47
C ARG A 576 9.10 40.64 37.51
N VAL A 577 8.66 39.42 37.74
CA VAL A 577 7.67 39.11 38.79
C VAL A 577 8.43 38.69 40.04
N GLY A 578 8.27 39.45 41.12
CA GLY A 578 8.76 39.10 42.46
C GLY A 578 7.62 38.54 43.33
N GLN A 579 7.94 38.10 44.55
CA GLN A 579 6.96 37.50 45.48
C GLN A 579 5.75 38.39 45.80
N ASN A 580 5.83 39.70 45.54
CA ASN A 580 4.76 40.69 45.79
C ASN A 580 4.24 41.37 44.50
N GLY A 581 4.43 40.77 43.32
CA GLY A 581 3.97 41.31 42.02
C GLY A 581 5.11 41.80 41.12
N ILE A 582 4.78 42.63 40.11
CA ILE A 582 5.76 43.14 39.13
C ILE A 582 6.79 44.05 39.83
N ALA A 583 8.02 43.55 39.98
CA ALA A 583 9.10 44.24 40.66
C ALA A 583 9.73 45.33 39.78
N ARG A 584 9.86 45.08 38.47
CA ARG A 584 10.34 46.06 37.46
C ARG A 584 9.77 45.70 36.10
N SER A 585 9.28 46.68 35.35
CA SER A 585 8.92 46.52 33.95
C SER A 585 9.75 47.44 33.05
N LYS A 586 10.09 46.96 31.87
CA LYS A 586 10.61 47.78 30.77
C LYS A 586 9.70 47.59 29.56
N ARG A 587 9.35 48.70 28.93
CA ARG A 587 8.61 48.73 27.67
C ARG A 587 9.57 49.09 26.56
N TYR A 588 9.54 48.33 25.48
CA TYR A 588 10.32 48.58 24.29
C TYR A 588 9.35 48.81 23.14
N LEU A 589 9.46 49.98 22.52
CA LEU A 589 8.78 50.27 21.27
C LEU A 589 9.66 49.74 20.15
N VAL A 590 9.14 48.77 19.40
CA VAL A 590 9.80 48.23 18.21
C VAL A 590 9.08 48.83 17.00
N CYS A 591 9.73 49.79 16.36
CA CYS A 591 9.27 50.37 15.09
C CYS A 591 10.07 49.74 13.95
N THR A 592 9.40 49.18 12.94
CA THR A 592 10.04 48.71 11.72
C THR A 592 9.88 49.79 10.64
N ASN A 593 11.01 50.36 10.19
CA ASN A 593 11.00 51.44 9.19
C ASN A 593 11.53 51.01 7.82
N ASP A 594 11.89 49.74 7.60
CA ASP A 594 12.44 49.27 6.32
C ASP A 594 11.88 47.91 5.91
N GLU A 595 11.64 47.75 4.60
CA GLU A 595 11.24 46.53 3.89
C GLU A 595 12.38 45.48 3.82
N GLY A 596 13.15 45.31 4.90
CA GLY A 596 14.17 44.26 5.05
C GLY A 596 13.65 43.06 5.84
N PRO A 597 14.27 41.87 5.73
CA PRO A 597 13.75 40.65 6.34
C PRO A 597 13.78 40.75 7.87
N ALA A 598 12.60 40.73 8.48
CA ALA A 598 12.35 40.84 9.92
C ALA A 598 13.13 39.81 10.79
N GLN A 599 13.71 38.76 10.18
CA GLN A 599 14.60 37.78 10.82
C GLN A 599 15.77 38.39 11.59
N GLU A 600 16.45 39.43 11.07
CA GLU A 600 17.56 40.06 11.80
C GLU A 600 17.08 40.77 13.09
N HIS A 601 15.85 41.25 13.09
CA HIS A 601 15.27 41.95 14.24
C HIS A 601 14.78 41.01 15.33
N VAL A 602 14.21 39.84 15.00
CA VAL A 602 13.84 38.87 16.02
C VAL A 602 15.06 38.20 16.64
N LEU A 603 16.13 37.98 15.86
CA LEU A 603 17.46 37.58 16.37
C LEU A 603 18.08 38.65 17.29
N LEU A 604 17.94 39.94 16.95
CA LEU A 604 18.38 41.04 17.83
C LEU A 604 17.55 41.09 19.13
N MET A 605 16.26 40.76 19.05
CA MET A 605 15.34 40.69 20.19
C MET A 605 15.67 39.51 21.11
N ALA A 606 15.87 38.31 20.56
CA ALA A 606 16.28 37.11 21.30
C ALA A 606 17.67 37.27 21.96
N ARG A 607 18.65 37.88 21.26
CA ARG A 607 19.98 38.20 21.82
C ARG A 607 19.92 39.22 22.96
N ARG A 608 19.02 40.21 22.87
CA ARG A 608 18.81 41.19 23.95
C ARG A 608 18.04 40.60 25.13
N ILE A 609 17.09 39.70 24.89
CA ILE A 609 16.41 38.94 25.95
C ILE A 609 17.40 38.03 26.69
N ALA A 610 18.27 37.32 25.95
CA ALA A 610 19.36 36.53 26.53
C ALA A 610 20.35 37.41 27.33
N SER A 611 20.73 38.59 26.82
CA SER A 611 21.56 39.56 27.55
C SER A 611 20.90 40.12 28.82
N ILE A 612 19.58 40.29 28.83
CA ILE A 612 18.81 40.70 30.01
C ILE A 612 18.75 39.57 31.04
N LEU A 613 18.75 38.30 30.60
CA LEU A 613 18.76 37.13 31.49
C LEU A 613 20.16 36.82 32.03
N ASP A 614 21.22 37.00 31.24
CA ASP A 614 22.63 36.84 31.65
C ASP A 614 23.12 37.96 32.59
N GLY A 615 22.57 39.17 32.46
CA GLY A 615 22.87 40.29 33.36
C GLY A 615 22.16 40.24 34.72
N VAL A 616 21.42 39.16 35.02
CA VAL A 616 20.57 39.00 36.22
C VAL A 616 21.05 37.83 37.09
N GLY A 617 22.31 37.41 36.94
CA GLY A 617 23.02 36.58 37.92
C GLY A 617 22.98 37.16 39.34
#